data_AF-A0A498LYS8-F1
#
_entry.id   AF-A0A498LYS8-F1
#
_cell.length_a   1.000
_cell.length_b   1.000
_cell.length_c   1.000
_cell.angle_alpha   90.00
_cell.angle_beta   90.00
_cell.angle_gamma   90.00
#
_symmetry.space_group_name_H-M   'P 1'
#
loop_
_entity.id
_entity.type
_entity.pdbx_description
1 polymer ?
#
loop_
_entity_poly.entity_id
_entity_poly.type
_entity_poly.pdbx_seq_one_letter_code
_entity_poly.pdbx_strand_id
1 'polypeptide(L)'
;MRRKNFKVIVLVLSVVWLVFIMYKNSGNDTTLKSKDVYEMFHHQNDLHVFKMLQPSSSYCQQNVSAYNVTGFSTLPKHIQDFLLYRHCRSFPMLLDAPDKCGGPQNSADVFLLLVIKSSPENYDRREVLRKTWAKERQHNGVWIRRVFISGTSRTGFEKRRLNKLLKIENSENRHFTVGLP
;
A
#
# COMPACT_ATOMS: atom_id res chain seq x y z
N MET A 1 40.24 21.36 -50.81
CA MET A 1 38.91 20.69 -50.66
C MET A 1 38.89 19.49 -49.69
N ARG A 2 39.92 18.64 -49.59
CA ARG A 2 39.93 17.42 -48.73
C ARG A 2 39.68 17.62 -47.21
N ARG A 3 40.11 18.74 -46.62
CA ARG A 3 40.06 18.96 -45.16
C ARG A 3 38.66 19.29 -44.62
N LYS A 4 37.79 19.91 -45.44
CA LYS A 4 36.39 20.20 -45.08
C LYS A 4 35.56 18.92 -45.11
N ASN A 5 35.75 18.09 -46.13
CA ASN A 5 35.07 16.80 -46.25
C ASN A 5 35.43 15.86 -45.10
N PHE A 6 36.70 15.87 -44.66
CA PHE A 6 37.13 15.10 -43.49
C PHE A 6 36.43 15.55 -42.20
N LYS A 7 36.32 16.86 -41.94
CA LYS A 7 35.58 17.38 -40.78
C LYS A 7 34.10 17.01 -40.81
N VAL A 8 33.47 17.03 -41.97
CA VAL A 8 32.07 16.62 -42.14
C VAL A 8 31.90 15.12 -41.87
N ILE A 9 32.81 14.28 -42.37
CA ILE A 9 32.77 12.83 -42.13
C ILE A 9 32.91 12.52 -40.63
N VAL A 10 33.83 13.18 -39.93
CA VAL A 10 34.01 12.97 -38.48
C VAL A 10 32.77 13.38 -37.69
N LEU A 11 32.12 14.50 -38.06
CA LEU A 11 30.87 14.93 -37.42
C LEU A 11 29.72 13.95 -37.67
N VAL A 12 29.59 13.41 -38.89
CA VAL A 12 28.55 12.42 -39.19
C VAL A 12 28.78 11.14 -38.40
N LEU A 13 30.03 10.66 -38.33
CA LEU A 13 30.36 9.47 -37.55
C LEU A 13 30.13 9.67 -36.05
N SER A 14 30.43 10.85 -35.49
CA SER A 14 30.17 11.13 -34.07
C SER A 14 28.68 11.18 -33.75
N VAL A 15 27.86 11.76 -34.65
CA VAL A 15 26.39 11.80 -34.48
C VAL A 15 25.80 10.40 -34.57
N VAL A 16 26.21 9.60 -35.56
CA VAL A 16 25.76 8.20 -35.70
C VAL A 16 26.12 7.37 -34.46
N TRP A 17 27.32 7.58 -33.91
CA TRP A 17 27.75 6.88 -32.69
C TRP A 17 26.93 7.29 -31.45
N LEU A 18 26.62 8.58 -31.29
CA LEU A 18 25.74 9.06 -30.22
C LEU A 18 24.31 8.48 -30.35
N VAL A 19 23.77 8.41 -31.57
CA VAL A 19 22.46 7.79 -31.83
C VAL A 19 22.49 6.29 -31.51
N PHE A 20 23.57 5.59 -31.86
CA PHE A 20 23.74 4.18 -31.51
C PHE A 20 23.83 3.95 -29.99
N ILE A 21 24.54 4.82 -29.27
CA ILE A 21 24.58 4.79 -27.79
C ILE A 21 23.18 5.02 -27.22
N MET A 22 22.44 6.01 -27.74
CA MET A 22 21.09 6.31 -27.29
C MET A 22 20.10 5.17 -27.56
N TYR A 23 20.19 4.54 -28.73
CA TYR A 23 19.40 3.36 -29.08
C TYR A 23 19.70 2.18 -28.17
N LYS A 24 20.99 1.92 -27.91
CA LYS A 24 21.41 0.84 -27.01
C LYS A 24 21.00 1.08 -25.56
N ASN A 25 21.01 2.34 -25.11
CA ASN A 25 20.55 2.70 -23.76
C ASN A 25 19.02 2.56 -23.63
N SER A 26 18.26 2.89 -24.70
CA SER A 26 16.81 2.73 -24.72
C SER A 26 16.34 1.26 -24.69
N GLY A 27 17.14 0.32 -25.19
CA GLY A 27 16.80 -1.12 -25.20
C GLY A 27 16.97 -1.84 -23.87
N ASN A 28 17.74 -1.27 -22.94
CA ASN A 28 18.03 -1.89 -21.64
C ASN A 28 17.06 -1.44 -20.52
N ASP A 29 16.37 -0.31 -20.67
CA ASP A 29 15.56 0.28 -19.60
C ASP A 29 14.15 -0.37 -19.49
N THR A 30 13.62 -0.89 -20.60
CA THR A 30 12.32 -1.59 -20.64
C THR A 30 12.42 -3.05 -20.21
N THR A 31 13.55 -3.70 -20.44
CA THR A 31 13.75 -5.14 -20.13
C THR A 31 14.17 -5.38 -18.69
N LEU A 32 14.95 -4.47 -18.08
CA LEU A 32 15.35 -4.54 -16.66
C LEU A 32 14.13 -4.38 -15.73
N LYS A 33 13.27 -3.37 -15.97
CA LYS A 33 12.02 -3.19 -15.22
C LYS A 33 11.08 -4.38 -15.32
N SER A 34 11.02 -5.05 -16.48
CA SER A 34 10.13 -6.20 -16.67
C SER A 34 10.61 -7.45 -15.93
N LYS A 35 11.92 -7.64 -15.80
CA LYS A 35 12.50 -8.83 -15.16
C LYS A 35 12.42 -8.73 -13.63
N ASP A 36 12.70 -7.56 -13.06
CA ASP A 36 12.52 -7.28 -11.63
C ASP A 36 11.04 -7.40 -11.21
N VAL A 37 10.13 -6.95 -12.09
CA VAL A 37 8.68 -7.08 -11.86
C VAL A 37 8.25 -8.56 -11.91
N TYR A 38 8.78 -9.35 -12.83
CA TYR A 38 8.42 -10.77 -13.01
C TYR A 38 8.99 -11.68 -11.91
N GLU A 39 10.23 -11.45 -11.46
CA GLU A 39 10.83 -12.19 -10.35
C GLU A 39 10.14 -11.87 -9.00
N MET A 40 9.63 -10.65 -8.82
CA MET A 40 8.77 -10.29 -7.68
C MET A 40 7.43 -11.05 -7.66
N PHE A 41 6.95 -11.57 -8.79
CA PHE A 41 5.71 -12.38 -8.84
C PHE A 41 5.93 -13.86 -8.46
N HIS A 42 7.13 -14.41 -8.60
CA HIS A 42 7.37 -15.85 -8.40
C HIS A 42 7.92 -16.23 -7.02
N HIS A 43 8.44 -15.29 -6.23
CA HIS A 43 8.99 -15.60 -4.90
C HIS A 43 7.95 -15.65 -3.77
N GLN A 44 6.65 -15.51 -4.07
CA GLN A 44 5.58 -15.34 -3.09
C GLN A 44 4.89 -16.66 -2.64
N ASN A 45 5.53 -17.81 -2.84
CA ASN A 45 4.96 -19.09 -2.42
C ASN A 45 5.54 -19.63 -1.09
N ASP A 46 6.53 -18.99 -0.48
CA ASP A 46 7.28 -19.58 0.65
C ASP A 46 7.51 -18.66 1.87
N LEU A 47 6.55 -17.80 2.19
CA LEU A 47 6.53 -17.17 3.52
C LEU A 47 5.21 -17.46 4.22
N HIS A 48 5.27 -18.53 5.03
CA HIS A 48 4.40 -18.85 6.16
C HIS A 48 2.97 -18.37 5.98
N VAL A 49 2.12 -19.29 5.49
CA VAL A 49 0.65 -19.24 5.53
C VAL A 49 0.21 -18.30 6.64
N PHE A 50 -0.06 -17.05 6.27
CA PHE A 50 -0.70 -16.08 7.12
C PHE A 50 -2.01 -16.78 7.43
N LYS A 51 -2.16 -17.29 8.65
CA LYS A 51 -3.42 -17.84 9.12
C LYS A 51 -4.37 -16.66 9.06
N MET A 52 -5.00 -16.46 7.90
CA MET A 52 -6.15 -15.61 7.78
C MET A 52 -7.04 -16.13 8.88
N LEU A 53 -7.31 -15.32 9.89
CA LEU A 53 -8.55 -15.46 10.62
C LEU A 53 -9.62 -15.42 9.53
N GLN A 54 -9.98 -16.59 9.01
CA GLN A 54 -11.08 -16.74 8.08
C GLN A 54 -12.26 -16.15 8.83
N PRO A 55 -12.80 -15.01 8.40
CA PRO A 55 -14.03 -14.54 8.97
C PRO A 55 -15.05 -15.56 8.47
N SER A 56 -15.61 -16.35 9.37
CA SER A 56 -16.95 -16.88 9.19
C SER A 56 -17.96 -15.73 9.28
N SER A 57 -17.75 -14.63 8.55
CA SER A 57 -18.76 -13.59 8.45
C SER A 57 -19.53 -13.87 7.17
N SER A 58 -20.75 -14.35 7.33
CA SER A 58 -21.80 -14.07 6.35
C SER A 58 -21.68 -12.62 5.90
N TYR A 59 -21.75 -12.37 4.59
CA TYR A 59 -21.72 -11.01 4.05
C TYR A 59 -22.72 -10.15 4.82
N CYS A 60 -22.25 -9.03 5.40
CA CYS A 60 -23.11 -8.17 6.18
C CYS A 60 -24.24 -7.65 5.28
N GLN A 61 -25.49 -7.86 5.72
CA GLN A 61 -26.66 -7.48 4.94
C GLN A 61 -27.06 -6.04 5.26
N GLN A 62 -27.73 -5.39 4.32
CA GLN A 62 -28.30 -4.07 4.57
C GLN A 62 -29.46 -4.15 5.58
N ASN A 63 -29.56 -3.17 6.48
CA ASN A 63 -30.72 -3.05 7.34
C ASN A 63 -31.82 -2.29 6.60
N VAL A 64 -32.79 -3.01 6.03
CA VAL A 64 -33.91 -2.43 5.27
C VAL A 64 -34.81 -1.51 6.12
N SER A 65 -34.84 -1.66 7.45
CA SER A 65 -35.59 -0.72 8.30
C SER A 65 -35.04 0.71 8.25
N ALA A 66 -33.79 0.91 7.79
CA ALA A 66 -33.20 2.24 7.62
C ALA A 66 -33.95 3.10 6.59
N TYR A 67 -34.67 2.51 5.63
CA TYR A 67 -35.50 3.25 4.67
C TYR A 67 -36.66 4.01 5.34
N ASN A 68 -37.07 3.61 6.56
CA ASN A 68 -38.14 4.28 7.30
C ASN A 68 -37.71 5.60 7.96
N VAL A 69 -36.43 5.97 7.87
CA VAL A 69 -35.95 7.27 8.37
C VAL A 69 -36.59 8.39 7.54
N THR A 70 -37.16 9.38 8.21
CA THR A 70 -37.84 10.51 7.57
C THR A 70 -36.89 11.22 6.61
N GLY A 71 -37.29 11.33 5.34
CA GLY A 71 -36.46 11.97 4.30
C GLY A 71 -35.27 11.14 3.81
N PHE A 72 -35.21 9.83 4.08
CA PHE A 72 -34.08 8.97 3.69
C PHE A 72 -33.64 9.15 2.22
N SER A 73 -34.59 9.20 1.29
CA SER A 73 -34.33 9.35 -0.15
C SER A 73 -33.68 10.68 -0.53
N THR A 74 -33.82 11.72 0.30
CA THR A 74 -33.22 13.04 0.08
C THR A 74 -31.79 13.14 0.60
N LEU A 75 -31.35 12.17 1.41
CA LEU A 75 -30.01 12.18 1.99
C LEU A 75 -28.95 11.86 0.93
N PRO A 76 -27.73 12.43 1.04
CA PRO A 76 -26.60 12.02 0.22
C PRO A 76 -26.29 10.52 0.31
N LYS A 77 -25.79 9.93 -0.77
CA LYS A 77 -25.54 8.48 -0.87
C LYS A 77 -24.67 7.91 0.26
N HIS A 78 -23.61 8.62 0.67
CA HIS A 78 -22.75 8.18 1.76
C HIS A 78 -23.46 8.12 3.12
N ILE A 79 -24.47 8.98 3.36
CA ILE A 79 -25.29 8.94 4.57
C ILE A 79 -26.28 7.78 4.50
N GLN A 80 -26.92 7.57 3.35
CA GLN A 80 -27.80 6.41 3.11
C GLN A 80 -27.04 5.10 3.37
N ASP A 81 -25.84 4.96 2.79
CA ASP A 81 -24.99 3.78 2.97
C ASP A 81 -24.58 3.62 4.45
N PHE A 82 -24.24 4.72 5.14
CA PHE A 82 -23.98 4.68 6.58
C PHE A 82 -25.20 4.15 7.36
N LEU A 83 -26.41 4.64 7.11
CA LEU A 83 -27.61 4.20 7.82
C LEU A 83 -27.93 2.73 7.54
N LEU A 84 -27.75 2.27 6.31
CA LEU A 84 -27.98 0.87 5.90
C LEU A 84 -27.00 -0.10 6.58
N TYR A 85 -25.74 0.30 6.76
CA TYR A 85 -24.66 -0.58 7.21
C TYR A 85 -24.04 -0.23 8.58
N ARG A 86 -24.57 0.74 9.33
CA ARG A 86 -24.06 1.14 10.67
C ARG A 86 -23.96 0.01 11.70
N HIS A 87 -24.71 -1.06 11.49
CA HIS A 87 -24.73 -2.25 12.33
C HIS A 87 -23.61 -3.25 11.97
N CYS A 88 -23.06 -3.15 10.76
CA CYS A 88 -21.88 -3.89 10.33
C CYS A 88 -20.64 -3.31 11.00
N ARG A 89 -20.15 -3.97 12.06
CA ARG A 89 -18.95 -3.57 12.80
C ARG A 89 -17.84 -4.61 12.77
N SER A 90 -18.15 -5.82 12.32
CA SER A 90 -17.17 -6.87 12.11
C SER A 90 -16.63 -6.75 10.69
N PHE A 91 -15.34 -6.43 10.60
CA PHE A 91 -14.64 -6.25 9.34
C PHE A 91 -13.46 -7.23 9.30
N PRO A 92 -13.23 -7.92 8.16
CA PRO A 92 -12.11 -8.83 8.04
C PRO A 92 -10.80 -8.05 8.13
N MET A 93 -9.88 -8.51 8.98
CA MET A 93 -8.52 -7.98 8.98
C MET A 93 -7.76 -8.59 7.79
N LEU A 94 -7.27 -7.73 6.90
CA LEU A 94 -6.58 -8.16 5.68
C LEU A 94 -5.07 -8.24 5.88
N LEU A 95 -4.52 -7.32 6.68
CA LEU A 95 -3.11 -7.31 7.05
C LEU A 95 -3.03 -7.10 8.55
N ASP A 96 -2.29 -8.01 9.20
CA ASP A 96 -2.07 -8.00 10.64
C ASP A 96 -0.58 -7.81 10.96
N ALA A 97 -0.29 -7.43 12.20
CA ALA A 97 1.04 -7.28 12.76
C ALA A 97 1.06 -7.76 14.23
N PRO A 98 0.78 -9.05 14.49
CA PRO A 98 0.58 -9.57 15.85
C PRO A 98 1.81 -9.40 16.75
N ASP A 99 3.01 -9.44 16.17
CA ASP A 99 4.27 -9.35 16.91
C ASP A 99 4.72 -7.91 17.22
N LYS A 100 4.02 -6.89 16.70
CA LYS A 100 4.48 -5.48 16.78
C LYS A 100 4.61 -4.97 18.21
N CYS A 101 3.78 -5.50 19.12
CA CYS A 101 3.76 -5.17 20.54
C CYS A 101 4.37 -6.28 21.42
N GLY A 102 5.15 -7.21 20.85
CA GLY A 102 5.78 -8.29 21.60
C GLY A 102 4.82 -9.40 22.06
N GLY A 103 3.56 -9.36 21.63
CA GLY A 103 2.52 -10.32 22.00
C GLY A 103 1.91 -10.08 23.39
N PRO A 104 0.98 -10.95 23.84
CA PRO A 104 0.23 -10.75 25.08
C PRO A 104 1.09 -10.62 26.33
N GLN A 105 2.25 -11.29 26.35
CA GLN A 105 3.12 -11.36 27.52
C GLN A 105 4.15 -10.21 27.60
N ASN A 106 4.47 -9.56 26.48
CA ASN A 106 5.47 -8.49 26.43
C ASN A 106 4.85 -7.12 26.09
N SER A 107 3.52 -6.99 26.26
CA SER A 107 2.81 -5.73 25.98
C SER A 107 3.23 -4.60 26.93
N ALA A 108 3.73 -4.94 28.13
CA ALA A 108 4.27 -3.98 29.09
C ALA A 108 5.53 -3.25 28.58
N ASP A 109 6.22 -3.80 27.59
CA ASP A 109 7.41 -3.19 26.98
C ASP A 109 7.07 -2.01 26.07
N VAL A 110 5.79 -1.81 25.74
CA VAL A 110 5.28 -0.70 24.93
C VAL A 110 4.60 0.33 25.84
N PHE A 111 5.27 1.45 26.06
CA PHE A 111 4.73 2.57 26.84
C PHE A 111 3.69 3.39 26.07
N LEU A 112 3.90 3.58 24.76
CA LEU A 112 3.01 4.37 23.92
C LEU A 112 2.83 3.71 22.56
N LEU A 113 1.57 3.45 22.19
CA LEU A 113 1.18 2.96 20.88
C LEU A 113 0.48 4.08 20.08
N LEU A 114 1.15 4.56 19.04
CA LEU A 114 0.60 5.53 18.10
C LEU A 114 -0.25 4.82 17.04
N VAL A 115 -1.56 4.95 17.15
CA VAL A 115 -2.52 4.39 16.18
C VAL A 115 -2.97 5.49 15.22
N ILE A 116 -2.51 5.43 13.97
CA ILE A 116 -2.69 6.50 13.01
C ILE A 116 -3.59 6.05 11.85
N LYS A 117 -4.73 6.69 11.68
CA LYS A 117 -5.63 6.43 10.54
C LYS A 117 -5.03 7.03 9.26
N SER A 118 -5.00 6.26 8.17
CA SER A 118 -4.54 6.74 6.85
C SER A 118 -5.32 6.07 5.73
N SER A 119 -5.58 6.81 4.66
CA SER A 119 -6.08 6.25 3.39
C SER A 119 -5.02 5.37 2.72
N PRO A 120 -5.39 4.28 2.01
CA PRO A 120 -4.42 3.42 1.33
C PRO A 120 -3.51 4.18 0.34
N GLU A 121 -4.04 5.21 -0.31
CA GLU A 121 -3.35 6.06 -1.29
C GLU A 121 -2.22 6.92 -0.68
N ASN A 122 -2.27 7.18 0.62
CA ASN A 122 -1.37 8.14 1.29
C ASN A 122 -0.03 7.52 1.74
N TYR A 123 0.64 6.78 0.86
CA TYR A 123 1.95 6.16 1.17
C TYR A 123 2.99 7.23 1.58
N ASP A 124 3.13 8.29 0.81
CA ASP A 124 4.13 9.34 1.05
C ASP A 124 3.92 10.02 2.42
N ARG A 125 2.66 10.26 2.80
CA ARG A 125 2.34 10.82 4.11
C ARG A 125 2.74 9.86 5.22
N ARG A 126 2.45 8.57 5.09
CA ARG A 126 2.89 7.57 6.06
C ARG A 126 4.41 7.54 6.17
N GLU A 127 5.12 7.64 5.05
CA GLU A 127 6.58 7.61 5.02
C GLU A 127 7.23 8.81 5.72
N VAL A 128 6.69 10.01 5.52
CA VAL A 128 7.11 11.20 6.28
C VAL A 128 6.87 11.01 7.78
N LEU A 129 5.72 10.45 8.16
CA LEU A 129 5.40 10.19 9.57
C LEU A 129 6.38 9.20 10.22
N ARG A 130 6.82 8.16 9.50
CA ARG A 130 7.85 7.20 10.00
C ARG A 130 9.17 7.87 10.34
N LYS A 131 9.52 8.92 9.61
CA LYS A 131 10.79 9.66 9.77
C LYS A 131 10.69 10.83 10.74
N THR A 132 9.48 11.22 11.12
CA THR A 132 9.23 12.40 11.96
C THR A 132 8.63 12.00 13.30
N TRP A 133 7.53 12.65 13.74
CA TRP A 133 7.00 12.50 15.09
C TRP A 133 6.49 11.09 15.40
N ALA A 134 6.16 10.30 14.38
CA ALA A 134 5.68 8.94 14.57
C ALA A 134 6.80 7.89 14.51
N LYS A 135 8.07 8.29 14.48
CA LYS A 135 9.22 7.39 14.49
C LYS A 135 9.18 6.45 15.69
N GLU A 136 9.34 5.14 15.43
CA GLU A 136 9.47 4.14 16.49
C GLU A 136 10.82 4.32 17.18
N ARG A 137 10.81 4.35 18.51
CA ARG A 137 12.00 4.59 19.32
C ARG A 137 11.80 4.06 20.74
N GLN A 138 12.90 3.81 21.43
CA GLN A 138 12.87 3.64 22.88
C GLN A 138 13.00 4.99 23.57
N HIS A 139 12.29 5.15 24.67
CA HIS A 139 12.44 6.28 25.59
C HIS A 139 12.55 5.69 27.00
N ASN A 140 13.66 5.92 27.69
CA ASN A 140 13.94 5.36 29.03
C ASN A 140 13.76 3.83 29.10
N GLY A 141 14.22 3.10 28.08
CA GLY A 141 14.16 1.63 28.03
C GLY A 141 12.81 1.04 27.59
N VAL A 142 11.75 1.84 27.50
CA VAL A 142 10.42 1.39 27.04
C VAL A 142 10.14 1.83 25.60
N TRP A 143 9.40 1.03 24.85
CA TRP A 143 9.12 1.28 23.43
C TRP A 143 7.98 2.25 23.20
N ILE A 144 8.18 3.15 22.24
CA ILE A 144 7.12 3.88 21.53
C ILE A 144 6.94 3.21 20.17
N ARG A 145 5.77 2.59 19.97
CA ARG A 145 5.42 1.87 18.74
C ARG A 145 4.43 2.66 17.92
N ARG A 146 4.42 2.42 16.62
CA ARG A 146 3.50 3.04 15.67
C ARG A 146 2.84 1.97 14.83
N VAL A 147 1.57 2.20 14.57
CA VAL A 147 0.72 1.39 13.71
C VAL A 147 -0.10 2.33 12.83
N PHE A 148 -0.13 2.07 11.52
CA PHE A 148 -1.14 2.66 10.65
C PHE A 148 -2.36 1.74 10.57
N ILE A 149 -3.56 2.33 10.56
CA ILE A 149 -4.80 1.64 10.24
C ILE A 149 -5.32 2.23 8.93
N SER A 150 -5.50 1.36 7.95
CA SER A 150 -6.10 1.71 6.66
C SER A 150 -7.32 0.84 6.39
N GLY A 151 -8.34 1.44 5.78
CA GLY A 151 -9.39 0.69 5.09
C GLY A 151 -8.93 0.25 3.70
N THR A 152 -9.82 -0.39 2.95
CA THR A 152 -9.65 -0.64 1.51
C THR A 152 -10.31 0.45 0.68
N SER A 153 -9.78 0.71 -0.52
CA SER A 153 -10.43 1.61 -1.48
C SER A 153 -11.66 0.96 -2.13
N ARG A 154 -12.43 1.78 -2.86
CA ARG A 154 -13.65 1.35 -3.57
C ARG A 154 -13.31 0.45 -4.76
N THR A 155 -14.35 -0.24 -5.22
CA THR A 155 -14.33 -1.46 -6.05
C THR A 155 -13.43 -1.42 -7.29
N GLY A 156 -13.10 -2.60 -7.80
CA GLY A 156 -12.46 -2.76 -9.11
C GLY A 156 -10.94 -2.86 -9.07
N PHE A 157 -10.30 -2.29 -10.09
CA PHE A 157 -8.85 -2.40 -10.32
C PHE A 157 -8.04 -1.64 -9.26
N GLU A 158 -8.51 -0.46 -8.84
CA GLU A 158 -7.83 0.37 -7.85
C GLU A 158 -7.71 -0.32 -6.49
N LYS A 159 -8.79 -0.97 -6.00
CA LYS A 159 -8.76 -1.80 -4.79
C LYS A 159 -7.66 -2.86 -4.86
N ARG A 160 -7.56 -3.61 -5.96
CA ARG A 160 -6.54 -4.66 -6.13
C ARG A 160 -5.13 -4.07 -6.13
N ARG A 161 -4.92 -2.99 -6.88
CA ARG A 161 -3.63 -2.30 -6.97
C ARG A 161 -3.19 -1.77 -5.61
N LEU A 162 -4.06 -1.02 -4.92
CA LEU A 162 -3.76 -0.43 -3.62
C LEU A 162 -3.55 -1.48 -2.53
N ASN A 163 -4.35 -2.55 -2.50
CA ASN A 163 -4.15 -3.64 -1.56
C ASN A 163 -2.82 -4.37 -1.79
N LYS A 164 -2.37 -4.50 -3.06
CA LYS A 164 -1.06 -5.05 -3.37
C LYS A 164 0.07 -4.14 -2.87
N LEU A 165 -0.04 -2.83 -3.10
CA LEU A 165 0.94 -1.85 -2.61
C LEU A 165 1.01 -1.84 -1.08
N LEU A 166 -0.14 -1.85 -0.40
CA LEU A 166 -0.20 -1.97 1.06
C LEU A 166 0.44 -3.26 1.56
N LYS A 167 0.26 -4.38 0.86
CA LYS A 167 0.88 -5.66 1.24
C LYS A 167 2.41 -5.59 1.19
N ILE A 168 2.96 -4.96 0.15
CA ILE A 168 4.41 -4.74 0.00
C ILE A 168 4.93 -3.79 1.09
N GLU A 169 4.23 -2.67 1.32
CA GLU A 169 4.57 -1.74 2.41
C GLU A 169 4.55 -2.43 3.79
N ASN A 170 3.59 -3.35 3.99
CA ASN A 170 3.41 -4.06 5.24
C ASN A 170 4.56 -5.04 5.54
N SER A 171 5.13 -5.71 4.54
CA SER A 171 6.25 -6.64 4.75
C SER A 171 7.49 -5.94 5.32
N GLU A 172 7.67 -4.66 5.00
CA GLU A 172 8.81 -3.88 5.49
C GLU A 172 8.52 -3.22 6.85
N ASN A 173 7.30 -2.71 7.05
CA ASN A 173 7.03 -1.77 8.12
C ASN A 173 6.02 -2.25 9.18
N ARG A 174 5.26 -3.32 8.91
CA ARG A 174 4.26 -3.94 9.80
C ARG A 174 3.20 -2.97 10.35
N HIS A 175 2.05 -2.90 9.70
CA HIS A 175 0.86 -2.09 9.99
C HIS A 175 -0.43 -2.93 9.92
N PHE A 176 -1.57 -2.35 10.31
CA PHE A 176 -2.87 -3.00 10.19
C PHE A 176 -3.65 -2.49 8.98
N THR A 177 -4.29 -3.39 8.24
CA THR A 177 -5.28 -3.02 7.22
C THR A 177 -6.56 -3.80 7.47
N VAL A 178 -7.66 -3.07 7.56
CA VAL A 178 -9.01 -3.64 7.65
C VAL A 178 -9.67 -3.59 6.29
N GLY A 179 -10.31 -4.69 5.90
CA GLY A 179 -11.11 -4.79 4.70
C GLY A 179 -12.43 -4.06 4.90
N LEU A 180 -12.80 -3.17 3.97
CA LEU A 180 -14.22 -2.84 3.82
C LEU A 180 -14.92 -4.06 3.18
N PRO A 181 -16.17 -4.37 3.59
CA PRO A 181 -16.98 -5.41 2.96
C PRO A 181 -17.11 -5.18 1.45
#